data_AF-A0A933LV09-F1
#
_entry.id   AF-A0A933LV09-F1
#
_cell.length_a   1.000
_cell.length_b   1.000
_cell.length_c   1.000
_cell.angle_alpha   90.00
_cell.angle_beta   90.00
_cell.angle_gamma   90.00
#
_symmetry.space_group_name_H-M   'P 1'
#
loop_
_entity.id
_entity.type
_entity.pdbx_description
1 polymer ?
#
loop_
_entity_poly.entity_id
_entity_poly.type
_entity_poly.pdbx_seq_one_letter_code
_entity_poly.pdbx_strand_id
1 'polypeptide(L)'
;MPGPTTARALGNLAGVLKHLDNPADALPLLQSALAIHENALGPEHPDVAVALGNVAMVLKDLSLAREALPLEERAAAILEARLGPDHPNARVVKKNLEAIRQAAEKVQFPRVRPYPPLGSACSARQVSAICRPPGGGECEAKTRRR
;
A
#
# COMPACT_ATOMS: atom_id res chain seq x y z
N MET A 1 22.38 -17.76 -23.06
CA MET A 1 21.70 -17.55 -21.76
C MET A 1 22.12 -16.18 -21.24
N PRO A 2 21.20 -15.27 -20.92
CA PRO A 2 21.54 -14.05 -20.18
C PRO A 2 22.18 -14.43 -18.84
N GLY A 3 23.39 -13.93 -18.57
CA GLY A 3 24.17 -14.27 -17.38
C GLY A 3 23.89 -13.32 -16.20
N PRO A 4 24.43 -13.59 -15.00
CA PRO A 4 24.25 -12.73 -13.82
C PRO A 4 24.73 -11.28 -14.03
N THR A 5 25.67 -11.07 -14.96
CA THR A 5 26.12 -9.73 -15.39
C THR A 5 25.00 -8.93 -16.08
N THR A 6 24.13 -9.58 -16.86
CA THR A 6 23.00 -8.92 -17.52
C THR A 6 21.95 -8.48 -16.52
N ALA A 7 21.69 -9.29 -15.49
CA ALA A 7 20.75 -8.95 -14.44
C ALA A 7 21.24 -7.78 -13.56
N ARG A 8 22.54 -7.70 -13.27
CA ARG A 8 23.14 -6.52 -12.63
C ARG A 8 23.02 -5.26 -13.49
N ALA A 9 23.21 -5.37 -14.80
CA ALA A 9 23.04 -4.25 -15.72
C ALA A 9 21.59 -3.75 -15.75
N LEU A 10 20.61 -4.65 -15.73
CA LEU A 10 19.19 -4.33 -15.63
C LEU A 10 18.83 -3.66 -14.30
N GLY A 11 19.41 -4.12 -13.18
CA GLY A 11 19.25 -3.48 -11.87
C GLY A 11 19.78 -2.04 -11.85
N ASN A 12 20.94 -1.80 -12.46
CA ASN A 12 21.49 -0.45 -12.60
C ASN A 12 20.60 0.44 -13.48
N LEU A 13 20.10 -0.11 -14.59
CA LEU A 13 19.19 0.61 -15.50
C LEU A 13 17.87 0.99 -14.79
N ALA A 14 17.31 0.08 -13.99
CA ALA A 14 16.14 0.37 -13.17
C ALA A 14 16.40 1.48 -12.14
N GLY A 15 17.61 1.53 -11.57
CA GLY A 15 18.05 2.64 -10.71
C GLY A 15 18.04 3.99 -11.45
N VAL A 16 18.56 4.02 -12.68
CA VAL A 16 18.52 5.22 -13.54
C VAL A 16 17.09 5.62 -13.87
N LEU A 17 16.22 4.68 -14.23
CA LEU A 17 14.81 4.96 -14.55
C LEU A 17 14.03 5.52 -13.36
N LYS A 18 14.34 5.05 -12.14
CA LYS A 18 13.78 5.62 -10.90
C LYS A 18 14.20 7.08 -10.70
N HIS A 19 15.43 7.44 -11.08
CA HIS A 19 15.89 8.83 -11.05
C HIS A 19 15.26 9.72 -12.12
N LEU A 20 14.74 9.12 -13.20
CA LEU A 20 14.05 9.81 -14.29
C LEU A 20 12.53 9.91 -14.04
N ASP A 21 12.06 9.63 -12.82
CA ASP A 21 10.65 9.63 -12.42
C ASP A 21 9.74 8.71 -13.27
N ASN A 22 10.32 7.69 -13.91
CA ASN A 22 9.59 6.68 -14.71
C ASN A 22 9.66 5.28 -14.06
N PRO A 23 9.02 5.06 -12.89
CA PRO A 23 9.02 3.77 -12.22
C PRO A 23 8.23 2.68 -12.98
N ALA A 24 7.27 3.06 -13.83
CA ALA A 24 6.47 2.12 -14.61
C ALA A 24 7.32 1.31 -15.61
N ASP A 25 8.30 1.95 -16.25
CA ASP A 25 9.20 1.30 -17.21
C ASP A 25 10.29 0.45 -16.51
N ALA A 26 10.58 0.75 -15.24
CA ALA A 26 11.57 0.03 -14.45
C ALA A 26 11.08 -1.37 -14.00
N LEU A 27 9.77 -1.53 -13.79
CA LEU A 27 9.15 -2.80 -13.36
C LEU A 27 9.48 -4.00 -14.27
N PRO A 28 9.20 -3.96 -15.59
CA PRO A 28 9.44 -5.10 -16.48
C PRO A 28 10.93 -5.44 -16.59
N LEU A 29 11.81 -4.46 -16.47
CA LEU A 29 13.27 -4.66 -16.48
C LEU A 29 13.74 -5.38 -15.22
N LEU A 30 13.21 -5.00 -14.05
CA LEU A 30 13.51 -5.68 -12.79
C LEU A 30 12.93 -7.10 -12.74
N GLN A 31 11.72 -7.32 -13.26
CA GLN A 31 11.13 -8.66 -13.37
C GLN A 31 11.97 -9.57 -14.28
N SER A 32 12.45 -9.03 -15.41
CA SER A 32 13.35 -9.75 -16.30
C SER A 32 14.68 -10.09 -15.59
N ALA A 33 15.24 -9.15 -14.84
CA ALA A 33 16.46 -9.39 -14.05
C ALA A 33 16.25 -10.47 -12.98
N LEU A 34 15.10 -10.47 -12.31
CA LEU A 34 14.73 -11.46 -11.31
C LEU A 34 14.63 -12.86 -11.91
N ALA A 35 13.95 -13.01 -13.05
CA ALA A 35 13.86 -14.29 -13.75
C ALA A 35 15.24 -14.84 -14.15
N ILE A 36 16.15 -13.95 -14.58
CA ILE A 36 17.54 -14.33 -14.88
C ILE A 36 18.28 -14.77 -13.62
N HIS A 37 18.14 -14.05 -12.52
CA HIS A 37 18.77 -14.41 -11.25
C HIS A 37 18.24 -15.73 -10.68
N GLU A 38 16.92 -15.96 -10.71
CA GLU A 38 16.33 -17.22 -10.25
C GLU A 38 16.82 -18.41 -11.08
N ASN A 39 16.92 -18.26 -12.40
CA ASN A 39 17.39 -19.33 -13.29
C ASN A 39 18.90 -19.58 -13.20
N ALA A 40 19.71 -18.55 -12.92
CA ALA A 40 21.17 -18.66 -12.88
C ALA A 40 21.72 -19.06 -11.50
N LEU A 41 21.13 -18.55 -10.41
CA LEU A 41 21.67 -18.65 -9.05
C LEU A 41 20.77 -19.47 -8.11
N GLY A 42 19.51 -19.70 -8.51
CA GLY A 42 18.51 -20.36 -7.69
C GLY A 42 17.72 -19.39 -6.80
N PRO A 43 16.52 -19.79 -6.35
CA PRO A 43 15.55 -18.90 -5.68
C PRO A 43 15.96 -18.45 -4.27
N GLU A 44 16.99 -19.05 -3.68
CA GLU A 44 17.48 -18.75 -2.33
C GLU A 44 18.78 -17.93 -2.32
N HIS A 45 19.22 -17.44 -3.47
CA HIS A 45 20.45 -16.67 -3.54
C HIS A 45 20.24 -15.24 -3.01
N PRO A 46 21.20 -14.66 -2.24
CA PRO A 46 21.08 -13.29 -1.74
C PRO A 46 20.88 -12.25 -2.85
N ASP A 47 21.43 -12.47 -4.05
CA ASP A 47 21.20 -11.57 -5.21
C ASP A 47 19.74 -11.57 -5.67
N VAL A 48 19.04 -12.70 -5.58
CA VAL A 48 17.59 -12.77 -5.87
C VAL A 48 16.82 -11.95 -4.84
N ALA A 49 17.21 -12.03 -3.56
CA ALA A 49 16.58 -11.22 -2.52
C ALA A 49 16.81 -9.72 -2.71
N VAL A 50 18.01 -9.31 -3.14
CA VAL A 50 18.29 -7.90 -3.50
C VAL A 50 17.43 -7.46 -4.70
N ALA A 51 17.29 -8.31 -5.72
CA ALA A 51 16.43 -8.02 -6.87
C ALA A 51 14.95 -7.88 -6.47
N LEU A 52 14.44 -8.76 -5.61
CA LEU A 52 13.09 -8.69 -5.04
C LEU A 52 12.85 -7.38 -4.27
N GLY A 53 13.79 -6.97 -3.41
CA GLY A 53 13.69 -5.72 -2.67
C GLY A 53 13.66 -4.49 -3.58
N ASN A 54 14.40 -4.51 -4.69
CA ASN A 54 14.35 -3.45 -5.70
C ASN A 54 12.97 -3.36 -6.38
N VAL A 55 12.37 -4.50 -6.74
CA VAL A 55 11.00 -4.55 -7.32
C VAL A 55 10.00 -3.98 -6.32
N ALA A 56 10.08 -4.38 -5.06
CA ALA A 56 9.17 -3.94 -4.01
C ALA A 56 9.26 -2.42 -3.75
N MET A 57 10.47 -1.85 -3.82
CA MET A 57 10.67 -0.40 -3.73
C MET A 57 10.02 0.35 -4.89
N VAL A 58 10.13 -0.15 -6.13
CA VAL A 58 9.46 0.47 -7.29
C VAL A 58 7.93 0.37 -7.16
N LEU A 59 7.40 -0.76 -6.69
CA LEU A 59 5.97 -0.92 -6.42
C LEU A 59 5.46 0.04 -5.35
N LYS A 60 6.26 0.30 -4.31
CA LYS A 60 5.96 1.31 -3.30
C LYS A 60 5.88 2.71 -3.93
N ASP A 61 6.80 3.06 -4.81
CA ASP A 61 6.81 4.34 -5.53
C ASP A 61 5.58 4.48 -6.46
N LEU A 62 5.10 3.37 -7.02
CA LEU A 62 3.84 3.28 -7.78
C LEU A 62 2.57 3.25 -6.91
N SER A 63 2.69 3.45 -5.59
CA SER A 63 1.59 3.35 -4.62
C SER A 63 0.93 1.96 -4.53
N LEU A 64 1.56 0.92 -5.07
CA LEU A 64 1.13 -0.48 -5.02
C LEU A 64 1.80 -1.22 -3.84
N ALA A 65 1.80 -0.58 -2.66
CA ALA A 65 2.48 -1.10 -1.48
C ALA A 65 1.95 -2.47 -1.00
N ARG A 66 0.69 -2.81 -1.31
CA ARG A 66 0.10 -4.12 -0.97
C ARG A 66 0.75 -5.28 -1.72
N GLU A 67 1.12 -5.08 -2.98
CA GLU A 67 1.80 -6.09 -3.80
C GLU A 67 3.29 -6.18 -3.44
N ALA A 68 3.87 -5.08 -2.97
CA ALA A 68 5.27 -5.00 -2.56
C ALA A 68 5.58 -5.78 -1.25
N LEU A 69 4.60 -5.87 -0.33
CA LEU A 69 4.76 -6.53 0.97
C LEU A 69 5.26 -7.98 0.89
N PRO A 70 4.56 -8.91 0.21
CA PRO A 70 4.98 -10.30 0.16
C PRO A 70 6.35 -10.48 -0.54
N LEU A 71 6.71 -9.56 -1.45
CA LEU A 71 8.00 -9.60 -2.14
C LEU A 71 9.15 -9.23 -1.19
N GLU A 72 9.00 -8.18 -0.37
CA GLU A 72 10.02 -7.84 0.63
C GLU A 72 10.08 -8.86 1.78
N GLU A 73 8.95 -9.44 2.19
CA GLU A 73 8.96 -10.49 3.21
C GLU A 73 9.75 -11.72 2.75
N ARG A 74 9.61 -12.11 1.48
CA ARG A 74 10.43 -13.19 0.88
C ARG A 74 11.90 -12.81 0.82
N ALA A 75 12.23 -11.57 0.42
CA ALA A 75 13.61 -11.10 0.38
C ALA A 75 14.25 -11.08 1.78
N ALA A 76 13.52 -10.64 2.80
CA ALA A 76 13.98 -10.63 4.18
C ALA A 76 14.30 -12.04 4.68
N ALA A 77 13.40 -12.99 4.46
CA ALA A 77 13.58 -14.38 4.88
C ALA A 77 14.84 -15.02 4.24
N ILE A 78 15.08 -14.76 2.95
CA ILE A 78 16.26 -15.28 2.25
C ILE A 78 17.55 -14.68 2.80
N LEU A 79 17.59 -13.35 3.00
CA LEU A 79 18.79 -12.67 3.51
C LEU A 79 19.09 -13.06 4.96
N GLU A 80 18.07 -13.21 5.81
CA GLU A 80 18.23 -13.70 7.18
C GLU A 80 18.77 -15.13 7.20
N ALA A 81 18.24 -16.02 6.36
CA ALA A 81 18.67 -17.42 6.30
C ALA A 81 20.11 -17.57 5.78
N ARG A 82 20.54 -16.74 4.82
CA ARG A 82 21.84 -16.89 4.14
C ARG A 82 22.97 -16.04 4.74
N LEU A 83 22.67 -14.81 5.14
CA LEU A 83 23.69 -13.84 5.59
C LEU A 83 23.59 -13.55 7.10
N GLY A 84 22.49 -13.93 7.73
CA GLY A 84 22.21 -13.61 9.12
C GLY A 84 21.62 -12.20 9.33
N PRO A 85 21.04 -11.94 10.51
CA PRO A 85 20.31 -10.70 10.81
C PRO A 85 21.19 -9.44 10.89
N ASP A 86 22.49 -9.60 11.14
CA ASP A 86 23.45 -8.48 11.27
C ASP A 86 24.01 -7.97 9.95
N HIS A 87 23.76 -8.69 8.85
CA HIS A 87 24.29 -8.29 7.55
C HIS A 87 23.69 -6.94 7.10
N PRO A 88 24.49 -6.01 6.54
CA PRO A 88 24.00 -4.69 6.10
C PRO A 88 22.79 -4.79 5.17
N ASN A 89 22.79 -5.74 4.23
CA ASN A 89 21.66 -5.95 3.31
C ASN A 89 20.38 -6.39 4.05
N ALA A 90 20.48 -7.29 5.03
CA ALA A 90 19.34 -7.73 5.83
C ALA A 90 18.74 -6.56 6.63
N ARG A 91 19.60 -5.70 7.20
CA ARG A 91 19.16 -4.47 7.90
C ARG A 91 18.45 -3.49 6.97
N VAL A 92 18.92 -3.33 5.73
CA VAL A 92 18.28 -2.45 4.73
C VAL A 92 16.92 -3.00 4.34
N VAL A 93 16.82 -4.29 4.03
CA VAL A 93 15.55 -4.93 3.65
C VAL A 93 14.51 -4.84 4.76
N LYS A 94 14.89 -5.03 6.02
CA LYS A 94 13.97 -4.81 7.17
C LYS A 94 13.43 -3.39 7.22
N LYS A 95 14.29 -2.37 7.04
CA LYS A 95 13.86 -0.97 7.00
C LYS A 95 12.92 -0.71 5.82
N ASN A 96 13.19 -1.29 4.66
CA ASN A 96 12.33 -1.17 3.48
C ASN A 96 10.96 -1.81 3.72
N LEU A 97 10.93 -3.02 4.31
CA LEU A 97 9.72 -3.73 4.68
C LEU A 97 8.83 -2.90 5.62
N GLU A 98 9.41 -2.30 6.67
CA GLU A 98 8.68 -1.37 7.55
C GLU A 98 8.11 -0.17 6.79
N ALA A 99 8.90 0.43 5.89
CA ALA A 99 8.45 1.56 5.09
C ALA A 99 7.30 1.19 4.12
N ILE A 100 7.32 -0.03 3.57
CA ILE A 100 6.25 -0.55 2.71
C ILE A 100 5.01 -0.86 3.54
N ARG A 101 5.13 -1.43 4.74
CA ARG A 101 4.01 -1.64 5.66
C ARG A 101 3.31 -0.33 6.01
N GLN A 102 4.08 0.69 6.37
CA GLN A 102 3.54 2.02 6.64
C GLN A 102 2.86 2.64 5.40
N ALA A 103 3.41 2.42 4.21
CA ALA A 103 2.77 2.88 2.97
C ALA A 103 1.46 2.12 2.69
N ALA A 104 1.42 0.80 2.91
CA ALA A 104 0.23 -0.03 2.72
C ALA A 104 -0.90 0.35 3.69
N GLU A 105 -0.57 0.70 4.94
CA GLU A 105 -1.55 1.18 5.92
C GLU A 105 -2.19 2.51 5.50
N LYS A 106 -1.40 3.43 4.93
CA LYS A 106 -1.91 4.71 4.39
C LYS A 106 -2.89 4.51 3.24
N VAL A 107 -2.66 3.49 2.39
CA VAL A 107 -3.56 3.15 1.28
C VAL A 107 -4.87 2.51 1.81
N GLN A 108 -4.84 1.85 2.97
CA GLN A 108 -6.00 1.22 3.59
C GLN A 108 -7.00 2.22 4.20
N PHE A 109 -6.55 3.43 4.53
CA PHE A 109 -7.42 4.51 5.03
C PHE A 109 -7.53 5.65 4.02
N PRO A 110 -8.37 5.54 2.96
CA PRO A 110 -8.90 6.74 2.34
C PRO A 110 -9.82 7.38 3.38
N ARG A 111 -9.31 8.27 4.25
CA ARG A 111 -10.02 8.98 5.34
C ARG A 111 -11.51 8.66 5.35
N VAL A 112 -11.89 7.51 5.92
CA VAL A 112 -13.30 7.21 6.08
C VAL A 112 -13.71 8.22 7.13
N ARG A 113 -14.34 9.33 6.69
CA ARG A 113 -14.97 10.24 7.64
C ARG A 113 -15.88 9.33 8.44
N PRO A 114 -15.68 9.18 9.76
CA PRO A 114 -16.60 8.39 10.54
C PRO A 114 -17.98 8.98 10.26
N TYR A 115 -18.85 8.18 9.65
CA TYR A 115 -20.24 8.55 9.48
C TYR A 115 -20.70 8.96 10.88
N PRO A 116 -21.21 10.19 11.09
CA PRO A 116 -21.75 10.53 12.39
C PRO A 116 -22.81 9.48 12.71
N PRO A 117 -22.82 8.92 13.94
CA PRO A 117 -23.81 7.91 14.29
C PRO A 117 -25.20 8.47 13.99
N LEU A 118 -26.00 7.69 13.27
CA LEU A 118 -27.45 7.90 13.08
C LEU A 118 -28.11 7.85 14.46
N GLY A 119 -28.00 8.93 15.22
CA GLY A 119 -28.27 8.93 16.65
C GLY A 119 -28.06 10.26 17.35
N SER A 120 -27.62 11.32 16.66
CA SER A 120 -27.84 12.69 17.14
C SER A 120 -29.35 12.98 17.06
N ALA A 121 -30.06 12.50 18.07
CA ALA A 121 -31.43 12.89 18.34
C ALA A 121 -31.46 14.42 18.33
N CYS A 122 -32.15 14.96 17.33
CA CYS A 122 -32.54 16.35 17.27
C CYS A 122 -33.26 16.65 18.59
N SER A 123 -32.58 17.34 19.51
CA SER A 123 -33.18 17.82 20.76
C SER A 123 -34.16 18.91 20.38
N ALA A 124 -35.37 18.51 19.98
CA ALA A 124 -36.52 19.39 19.86
C ALA A 124 -36.98 19.76 21.27
N ARG A 125 -36.20 20.59 21.96
CA ARG A 125 -36.64 21.35 23.13
C ARG A 125 -37.02 22.74 22.66
N GLN A 126 -38.33 22.89 22.45
CA GLN A 126 -39.13 24.10 22.62
C GLN A 126 -38.61 25.36 21.93
N VAL A 127 -39.22 25.73 20.80
CA VAL A 127 -39.97 26.99 20.74
C VAL A 127 -41.24 26.72 19.93
N SER A 128 -42.37 26.77 20.65
CA SER A 128 -43.70 26.95 20.07
C SER A 128 -43.68 28.10 19.07
N ALA A 129 -44.45 27.96 18.00
CA ALA A 129 -44.91 29.02 17.08
C ALA A 129 -44.29 28.97 15.67
N ILE A 130 -45.20 28.66 14.73
CA ILE A 130 -45.25 29.13 13.34
C ILE A 130 -44.37 28.37 12.34
N CYS A 131 -44.80 27.15 12.00
CA CYS A 131 -44.71 26.68 10.62
C CYS A 131 -46.13 26.66 10.04
N ARG A 132 -46.47 27.71 9.27
CA ARG A 132 -47.68 27.81 8.46
C ARG A 132 -47.39 27.13 7.11
N PRO A 133 -48.03 26.00 6.75
CA PRO A 133 -47.92 25.46 5.40
C PRO A 133 -48.69 26.36 4.41
N PRO A 134 -48.20 26.59 3.18
CA PRO A 134 -49.05 27.10 2.12
C PRO A 134 -49.80 25.94 1.48
N GLY A 135 -51.13 25.94 1.62
CA GLY A 135 -52.03 25.08 0.82
C GLY A 135 -52.85 24.11 1.66
N GLY A 136 -54.13 24.44 1.83
CA GLY A 136 -55.07 23.80 2.76
C GLY A 136 -55.43 22.33 2.46
N GLY A 137 -55.74 21.62 3.54
CA GLY A 137 -56.26 20.25 3.57
C GLY A 137 -56.22 19.73 5.00
N GLU A 138 -57.37 19.67 5.66
CA GLU A 138 -57.59 19.59 7.11
C GLU A 138 -56.99 18.35 7.79
N CYS A 139 -56.42 18.53 9.00
CA CYS A 139 -56.14 17.44 9.94
C CYS A 139 -56.60 17.88 11.34
N GLU A 140 -57.78 17.41 11.75
CA GLU A 140 -58.35 17.65 13.08
C GLU A 140 -57.53 16.97 14.17
N ALA A 141 -57.13 17.77 15.16
CA ALA A 141 -56.51 17.31 16.39
C ALA A 141 -57.58 16.83 17.40
N LYS A 142 -57.68 15.51 17.61
CA LYS A 142 -58.29 14.97 18.84
C LYS A 142 -57.22 14.82 19.92
N THR A 143 -57.20 15.75 20.87
CA THR A 143 -56.50 15.57 22.14
C THR A 143 -57.24 14.55 23.00
N ARG A 144 -56.67 13.36 23.20
CA ARG A 144 -57.00 12.53 24.37
C ARG A 144 -55.87 12.71 25.39
N ARG A 145 -56.20 13.37 26.50
CA ARG A 145 -55.36 13.41 27.70
C ARG A 145 -55.65 12.18 28.56
N ARG A 146 -54.55 11.69 29.16
CA ARG A 146 -54.37 10.65 30.20
C ARG A 146 -54.38 9.21 29.73
#